data_AF-A0A397PC75-F1
#
_entry.id   AF-A0A397PC75-F1
#
_cell.length_a   1.000
_cell.length_b   1.000
_cell.length_c   1.000
_cell.angle_alpha   90.00
_cell.angle_beta   90.00
_cell.angle_gamma   90.00
#
_symmetry.space_group_name_H-M   'P 1'
#
loop_
_entity.id
_entity.type
_entity.pdbx_description
1 polymer ?
#
loop_
_entity_poly.entity_id
_entity_poly.type
_entity_poly.pdbx_seq_one_letter_code
_entity_poly.pdbx_strand_id
1 'polypeptide(L)'
;MGGINSGRRRSIHRGTVEQFPAIDLRILRRAGLLRPSECTYDTARWQNQAPEALSARIFIDLSDTSDASMRIVGAGAINQRVTIECVPCPYGGVRCYFLCPVDGVRCQQLFLADGQFASRKAHRLTYASQSENDLSRARRKAHRLRRRVEGDGLYPRPRGRNRWQKMQQLRSAEFDARTLYLDRLRGLVGDIL
;
A
#
# COMPACT_ATOMS: atom_id res chain seq x y z
N MET A 1 -0.04 24.76 -1.83
CA MET A 1 -0.62 23.47 -1.37
C MET A 1 -0.05 22.33 -2.21
N GLY A 2 0.85 21.52 -1.66
CA GLY A 2 1.46 20.40 -2.39
C GLY A 2 1.52 19.18 -1.49
N GLY A 3 0.73 18.16 -1.82
CA GLY A 3 0.73 16.87 -1.14
C GLY A 3 1.93 16.00 -1.50
N ILE A 4 1.88 14.75 -1.04
CA ILE A 4 2.73 13.65 -1.50
C ILE A 4 2.70 13.66 -3.05
N ASN A 5 3.86 13.54 -3.70
CA ASN A 5 4.05 13.60 -5.17
C ASN A 5 4.10 14.98 -5.86
N SER A 6 4.22 16.09 -5.13
CA SER A 6 4.27 17.45 -5.72
C SER A 6 5.62 17.89 -6.31
N GLY A 7 6.62 17.00 -6.46
CA GLY A 7 7.94 17.44 -6.95
C GLY A 7 8.90 16.32 -7.33
N ARG A 8 8.69 15.68 -8.49
CA ARG A 8 9.75 15.20 -9.41
C ARG A 8 9.12 14.54 -10.65
N ARG A 9 9.88 14.52 -11.75
CA ARG A 9 9.48 14.24 -13.15
C ARG A 9 8.50 13.07 -13.29
N ARG A 10 7.35 13.35 -13.92
CA ARG A 10 6.23 12.43 -14.21
C ARG A 10 6.48 11.42 -15.34
N SER A 11 7.70 11.25 -15.85
CA SER A 11 7.89 10.49 -17.11
C SER A 11 8.02 8.98 -16.95
N ILE A 12 8.28 8.43 -15.75
CA ILE A 12 8.64 7.00 -15.60
C ILE A 12 7.63 6.18 -14.77
N HIS A 13 6.96 6.79 -13.79
CA HIS A 13 6.15 6.06 -12.80
C HIS A 13 4.73 6.62 -12.72
N ARG A 14 3.72 5.72 -12.72
CA ARG A 14 2.30 6.06 -12.84
C ARG A 14 1.65 6.54 -11.55
N GLY A 15 2.27 6.28 -10.41
CA GLY A 15 1.74 6.65 -9.11
C GLY A 15 2.31 5.80 -7.97
N THR A 16 1.74 5.96 -6.79
CA THR A 16 2.14 5.23 -5.59
C THR A 16 1.16 4.09 -5.31
N VAL A 17 1.63 2.90 -4.93
CA VAL A 17 0.80 1.71 -4.71
C VAL A 17 -0.37 1.93 -3.74
N GLU A 18 -0.21 2.84 -2.78
CA GLU A 18 -1.23 3.19 -1.78
C GLU A 18 -2.48 3.86 -2.38
N GLN A 19 -2.38 4.35 -3.62
CA GLN A 19 -3.48 4.98 -4.38
C GLN A 19 -4.25 3.98 -5.24
N PHE A 20 -3.91 2.69 -5.20
CA PHE A 20 -4.55 1.68 -6.03
C PHE A 20 -5.15 0.57 -5.17
N PRO A 21 -6.33 0.05 -5.53
CA PRO A 21 -6.87 -1.18 -4.96
C PRO A 21 -5.87 -2.33 -5.11
N ALA A 22 -5.68 -3.09 -4.04
CA ALA A 22 -4.71 -4.17 -4.01
C ALA A 22 -5.28 -5.44 -3.39
N ILE A 23 -4.90 -6.59 -3.96
CA ILE A 23 -5.11 -7.92 -3.39
C ILE A 23 -3.75 -8.43 -2.90
N ASP A 24 -3.68 -8.86 -1.65
CA ASP A 24 -2.45 -9.29 -1.00
C ASP A 24 -2.61 -10.72 -0.46
N LEU A 25 -1.74 -11.64 -0.89
CA LEU A 25 -1.74 -13.04 -0.42
C LEU A 25 -1.66 -13.14 1.10
N ARG A 26 -0.99 -12.21 1.78
CA ARG A 26 -0.84 -12.24 3.24
C ARG A 26 -2.14 -11.90 3.95
N ILE A 27 -2.99 -11.08 3.33
CA ILE A 27 -4.33 -10.78 3.82
C ILE A 27 -5.23 -11.98 3.57
N LEU A 28 -5.22 -12.53 2.36
CA LEU A 28 -5.99 -13.74 2.01
C LEU A 28 -5.64 -14.93 2.92
N ARG A 29 -4.35 -15.14 3.21
CA ARG A 29 -3.88 -16.17 4.13
C ARG A 29 -4.41 -15.94 5.56
N ARG A 30 -4.36 -14.71 6.05
CA ARG A 30 -4.87 -14.36 7.39
C ARG A 30 -6.39 -14.48 7.50
N ALA A 31 -7.11 -14.25 6.41
CA ALA A 31 -8.54 -14.49 6.29
C ALA A 31 -8.89 -15.98 6.14
N GLY A 32 -7.89 -16.86 6.02
CA GLY A 32 -8.11 -18.31 5.88
C GLY A 32 -8.62 -18.73 4.50
N LEU A 33 -8.35 -17.93 3.46
CA LEU A 33 -8.80 -18.22 2.08
C LEU A 33 -7.80 -19.08 1.29
N LEU A 34 -6.53 -19.12 1.71
CA LEU A 34 -5.52 -19.96 1.07
C LEU A 34 -5.46 -21.34 1.75
N ARG A 35 -6.46 -22.18 1.48
CA ARG A 35 -6.56 -23.54 2.02
C ARG A 35 -6.19 -24.56 0.93
N PRO A 36 -5.17 -25.40 1.15
CA PRO A 36 -4.83 -26.46 0.21
C PRO A 36 -6.02 -27.39 -0.05
N SER A 37 -6.17 -27.85 -1.28
CA SER A 37 -7.20 -28.80 -1.69
C SER A 37 -8.64 -28.29 -1.58
N GLU A 38 -8.83 -26.98 -1.42
CA GLU A 38 -10.14 -26.35 -1.27
C GLU A 38 -10.33 -25.20 -2.27
N CYS A 39 -11.61 -24.96 -2.58
CA CYS A 39 -12.05 -23.75 -3.26
C CYS A 39 -12.66 -22.80 -2.22
N THR A 40 -12.17 -21.58 -2.15
CA THR A 40 -12.70 -20.54 -1.26
C THR A 40 -13.16 -19.34 -2.07
N TYR A 41 -14.01 -18.52 -1.47
CA TYR A 41 -14.43 -17.27 -2.09
C TYR A 41 -14.63 -16.21 -1.02
N ASP A 42 -14.45 -14.96 -1.41
CA ASP A 42 -14.73 -13.81 -0.56
C ASP A 42 -14.99 -12.56 -1.40
N THR A 43 -15.35 -11.45 -0.77
CA THR A 43 -15.46 -10.14 -1.41
C THR A 43 -14.42 -9.19 -0.83
N ALA A 44 -13.42 -8.85 -1.63
CA ALA A 44 -12.48 -7.77 -1.32
C ALA A 44 -13.22 -6.42 -1.39
N ARG A 45 -12.99 -5.55 -0.41
CA ARG A 45 -13.56 -4.19 -0.36
C ARG A 45 -12.46 -3.17 -0.08
N TRP A 46 -12.52 -2.03 -0.76
CA TRP A 46 -11.54 -0.94 -0.60
C TRP A 46 -12.28 0.36 -0.27
N GLN A 47 -12.08 0.88 0.94
CA GLN A 47 -12.85 2.04 1.44
C GLN A 47 -12.28 3.41 1.03
N ASN A 48 -11.01 3.46 0.62
CA ASN A 48 -10.28 4.72 0.36
C ASN A 48 -10.00 4.97 -1.14
N GLN A 49 -10.70 4.28 -2.03
CA GLN A 49 -10.46 4.32 -3.49
C GLN A 49 -11.71 4.77 -4.25
N ALA A 50 -11.57 5.09 -5.54
CA ALA A 50 -12.67 5.55 -6.39
C ALA A 50 -13.87 4.56 -6.39
N PRO A 51 -15.11 5.05 -6.61
CA PRO A 51 -16.34 4.26 -6.45
C PRO A 51 -16.41 2.94 -7.24
N GLU A 52 -15.81 2.90 -8.42
CA GLU A 52 -15.83 1.73 -9.32
C GLU A 52 -14.94 0.58 -8.84
N ALA A 53 -14.00 0.85 -7.94
CA ALA A 53 -13.12 -0.15 -7.36
C ALA A 53 -13.46 -0.48 -5.90
N LEU A 54 -14.68 -0.20 -5.45
CA LEU A 54 -15.06 -0.36 -4.04
C LEU A 54 -15.20 -1.82 -3.61
N SER A 55 -15.48 -2.75 -4.54
CA SER A 55 -15.51 -4.18 -4.22
C SER A 55 -15.25 -5.09 -5.41
N ALA A 56 -14.66 -6.25 -5.15
CA ALA A 56 -14.52 -7.34 -6.11
C ALA A 56 -14.73 -8.69 -5.41
N ARG A 57 -15.46 -9.59 -6.06
CA ARG A 57 -15.54 -10.99 -5.65
C ARG A 57 -14.29 -11.72 -6.10
N ILE A 58 -13.71 -12.48 -5.19
CA ILE A 58 -12.56 -13.32 -5.44
C ILE A 58 -12.96 -14.77 -5.22
N PHE A 59 -12.57 -15.63 -6.15
CA PHE A 59 -12.72 -17.07 -6.08
C PHE A 59 -11.33 -17.66 -6.17
N ILE A 60 -10.91 -18.40 -5.17
CA ILE A 60 -9.58 -18.99 -5.08
C ILE A 60 -9.76 -20.49 -5.17
N ASP A 61 -9.13 -21.10 -6.17
CA ASP A 61 -9.13 -22.53 -6.39
C ASP A 61 -7.73 -23.05 -6.12
N LEU A 62 -7.58 -23.82 -5.04
CA LEU A 62 -6.36 -24.54 -4.67
C LEU A 62 -6.62 -26.05 -4.61
N SER A 63 -7.69 -26.52 -5.27
CA SER A 63 -8.05 -27.94 -5.32
C SER A 63 -6.94 -28.79 -5.96
N ASP A 64 -6.38 -28.28 -7.06
CA ASP A 64 -5.19 -28.78 -7.72
C ASP A 64 -4.06 -27.75 -7.63
N THR A 65 -2.96 -28.11 -6.95
CA THR A 65 -1.80 -27.21 -6.82
C THR A 65 -1.08 -26.93 -8.14
N SER A 66 -1.29 -27.76 -9.18
CA SER A 66 -0.71 -27.57 -10.51
C SER A 66 -1.48 -26.58 -11.40
N ASP A 67 -2.78 -26.38 -11.14
CA ASP A 67 -3.65 -25.36 -11.79
C ASP A 67 -4.26 -24.38 -10.77
N ALA A 68 -3.56 -24.17 -9.66
CA ALA A 68 -4.01 -23.27 -8.62
C ALA A 68 -4.22 -21.86 -9.18
N SER A 69 -5.36 -21.24 -8.88
CA SER A 69 -5.73 -19.97 -9.50
C SER A 69 -6.68 -19.13 -8.66
N MET A 70 -6.78 -17.86 -9.00
CA MET A 70 -7.74 -16.91 -8.44
C MET A 70 -8.47 -16.20 -9.56
N ARG A 71 -9.80 -16.25 -9.53
CA ARG A 71 -10.67 -15.44 -10.40
C ARG A 71 -11.14 -14.21 -9.63
N ILE A 72 -10.97 -13.04 -10.24
CA ILE A 72 -11.37 -11.74 -9.70
C ILE A 72 -12.50 -11.21 -10.58
N VAL A 73 -13.63 -10.89 -9.96
CA VAL A 73 -14.81 -10.32 -10.62
C VAL A 73 -15.20 -9.03 -9.90
N GLY A 74 -15.00 -7.89 -10.54
CA GLY A 74 -15.29 -6.56 -9.99
C GLY A 74 -16.44 -5.87 -10.71
N ALA A 75 -16.74 -4.63 -10.32
CA ALA A 75 -17.62 -3.76 -11.10
C ALA A 75 -16.97 -3.39 -12.45
N GLY A 76 -17.80 -3.13 -13.46
CA GLY A 76 -17.35 -2.83 -14.82
C GLY A 76 -16.88 -4.07 -15.61
N ALA A 77 -15.78 -3.95 -16.34
CA ALA A 77 -15.22 -5.02 -17.19
C ALA A 77 -14.19 -5.93 -16.48
N ILE A 78 -14.08 -5.85 -15.16
CA ILE A 78 -13.07 -6.59 -14.39
C ILE A 78 -13.52 -8.05 -14.25
N ASN A 79 -12.99 -8.91 -15.11
CA ASN A 79 -13.10 -10.35 -15.01
C ASN A 79 -11.76 -10.99 -15.38
N GLN A 80 -11.01 -11.42 -14.38
CA GLN A 80 -9.60 -11.79 -14.56
C GLN A 80 -9.25 -13.07 -13.81
N ARG A 81 -8.59 -14.01 -14.48
CA ARG A 81 -7.95 -15.18 -13.85
C ARG A 81 -6.48 -14.88 -13.61
N VAL A 82 -5.98 -15.26 -12.43
CA VAL A 82 -4.58 -15.12 -12.02
C VAL A 82 -4.09 -16.45 -11.50
N THR A 83 -2.99 -16.96 -12.01
CA THR A 83 -2.40 -18.21 -11.53
C THR A 83 -1.78 -18.00 -10.15
N ILE A 84 -1.99 -18.98 -9.26
CA ILE A 84 -1.35 -19.08 -7.97
C ILE A 84 -0.36 -20.23 -8.03
N GLU A 85 0.89 -19.96 -7.67
CA GLU A 85 1.90 -20.98 -7.55
C GLU A 85 2.12 -21.33 -6.08
N CYS A 86 2.04 -22.62 -5.76
CA CYS A 86 2.17 -23.17 -4.43
C CYS A 86 3.52 -23.89 -4.29
N VAL A 87 4.44 -23.35 -3.48
CA VAL A 87 5.77 -23.94 -3.27
C VAL A 87 5.86 -24.56 -1.87
N PRO A 88 6.24 -25.84 -1.72
CA PRO A 88 6.47 -26.46 -0.42
C PRO A 88 7.56 -25.75 0.38
N CYS A 89 7.37 -25.62 1.70
CA CYS A 89 8.38 -25.05 2.59
C CYS A 89 9.17 -26.16 3.33
N PRO A 90 10.51 -26.00 3.53
CA PRO A 90 11.33 -27.00 4.22
C PRO A 90 10.87 -27.34 5.65
N TYR A 91 10.26 -26.37 6.34
CA TYR A 91 9.77 -26.53 7.72
C TYR A 91 8.26 -26.85 7.79
N GLY A 92 7.70 -27.38 6.71
CA GLY A 92 6.27 -27.68 6.58
C GLY A 92 5.44 -26.49 6.07
N GLY A 93 4.27 -26.83 5.53
CA GLY A 93 3.35 -25.88 4.92
C GLY A 93 3.72 -25.50 3.47
N VAL A 94 2.94 -24.58 2.92
CA VAL A 94 3.02 -24.15 1.52
C VAL A 94 3.10 -22.63 1.46
N ARG A 95 3.95 -22.12 0.58
CA ARG A 95 4.04 -20.69 0.26
C ARG A 95 3.44 -20.42 -1.12
N CYS A 96 2.34 -19.69 -1.11
CA CYS A 96 1.66 -19.27 -2.32
C CYS A 96 2.24 -17.96 -2.86
N TYR A 97 2.30 -17.84 -4.19
CA TYR A 97 2.65 -16.65 -4.94
C TYR A 97 1.62 -16.42 -6.05
N PHE A 98 1.29 -15.17 -6.36
CA PHE A 98 0.61 -14.87 -7.61
C PHE A 98 1.64 -14.87 -8.73
N LEU A 99 1.30 -15.45 -9.87
CA LEU A 99 2.01 -15.16 -11.11
C LEU A 99 1.36 -13.94 -11.75
N CYS A 100 2.16 -12.90 -11.98
CA CYS A 100 1.62 -11.70 -12.60
C CYS A 100 1.11 -12.02 -14.02
N PRO A 101 -0.11 -11.62 -14.37
CA PRO A 101 -0.66 -11.90 -15.71
C PRO A 101 0.01 -11.14 -16.85
N VAL A 102 0.82 -10.13 -16.55
CA VAL A 102 1.50 -9.28 -17.55
C VAL A 102 2.96 -9.70 -17.73
N ASP A 103 3.68 -9.91 -16.63
CA ASP A 103 5.12 -10.18 -16.66
C ASP A 103 5.51 -11.62 -16.24
N GLY A 104 4.55 -12.43 -15.80
CA GLY A 104 4.76 -13.82 -15.36
C GLY A 104 5.55 -13.96 -14.04
N VAL A 105 5.93 -12.85 -13.41
CA VAL A 105 6.81 -12.89 -12.22
C VAL A 105 6.00 -13.20 -10.96
N ARG A 106 6.57 -14.03 -10.09
CA ARG A 106 6.06 -14.30 -8.74
C ARG A 106 5.93 -12.99 -7.95
N CYS A 107 4.74 -12.71 -7.44
CA CYS A 107 4.46 -11.56 -6.60
C CYS A 107 3.49 -11.92 -5.46
N GLN A 108 3.49 -11.10 -4.41
CA GLN A 108 2.58 -11.29 -3.26
C GLN A 108 1.36 -10.36 -3.31
N GLN A 109 1.43 -9.35 -4.17
CA GLN A 109 0.45 -8.28 -4.27
C GLN A 109 0.16 -7.98 -5.72
N LEU A 110 -1.13 -7.84 -6.03
CA LEU A 110 -1.62 -7.36 -7.32
C LEU A 110 -2.34 -6.04 -7.10
N PHE A 111 -2.09 -5.08 -7.98
CA PHE A 111 -2.69 -3.75 -7.95
C PHE A 111 -3.61 -3.59 -9.16
N LEU A 112 -4.80 -3.04 -8.94
CA LEU A 112 -5.72 -2.68 -10.02
C LEU A 112 -5.30 -1.33 -10.60
N ALA A 113 -4.81 -1.33 -11.83
CA ALA A 113 -4.56 -0.12 -12.62
C ALA A 113 -4.92 -0.40 -14.09
N ASP A 114 -5.42 0.60 -14.81
CA ASP A 114 -5.92 0.47 -16.19
C ASP A 114 -6.92 -0.69 -16.40
N GLY A 115 -7.76 -0.97 -15.39
CA GLY A 115 -8.76 -2.04 -15.45
C GLY A 115 -8.23 -3.47 -15.27
N GLN A 116 -6.93 -3.65 -14.97
CA GLN A 116 -6.31 -4.97 -14.78
C GLN A 116 -5.53 -5.06 -13.46
N PHE A 117 -5.63 -6.21 -12.79
CA PHE A 117 -4.79 -6.57 -11.65
C PHE A 117 -3.43 -7.09 -12.12
N ALA A 118 -2.34 -6.39 -11.80
CA ALA A 118 -0.99 -6.83 -12.14
C ALA A 118 0.03 -6.49 -11.04
N SER A 119 1.27 -6.94 -11.23
CA SER A 119 2.35 -6.67 -10.28
C SER A 119 2.65 -5.17 -10.22
N ARG A 120 3.26 -4.75 -9.11
CA ARG A 120 3.79 -3.38 -8.97
C ARG A 120 4.70 -2.98 -10.14
N LYS A 121 5.54 -3.92 -10.60
CA LYS A 121 6.54 -3.67 -11.65
C LYS A 121 5.86 -3.53 -13.01
N ALA A 122 4.93 -4.42 -13.35
CA ALA A 122 4.13 -4.35 -14.57
C ALA A 122 3.42 -2.99 -14.70
N HIS A 123 2.81 -2.51 -13.60
CA HIS A 123 2.13 -1.22 -13.56
C HIS A 123 3.04 0.00 -13.34
N ARG A 124 4.36 -0.20 -13.26
CA ARG A 124 5.36 0.87 -12.99
C ARG A 124 4.99 1.74 -11.78
N LEU A 125 4.49 1.09 -10.73
CA LEU A 125 4.09 1.74 -9.48
C LEU A 125 5.28 1.85 -8.53
N THR A 126 5.30 2.93 -7.75
CA THR A 126 6.29 3.19 -6.70
C THR A 126 5.66 3.05 -5.32
N TYR A 127 6.47 2.91 -4.26
CA TYR A 127 5.94 3.11 -2.91
C TYR A 127 5.86 4.61 -2.60
N ALA A 128 4.82 5.06 -1.90
CA ALA A 128 4.75 6.46 -1.46
C ALA A 128 5.93 6.87 -0.56
N SER A 129 6.58 5.90 0.10
CA SER A 129 7.82 6.13 0.86
C SER A 129 9.04 6.43 -0.03
N GLN A 130 9.04 5.99 -1.30
CA GLN A 130 10.12 6.23 -2.26
C GLN A 130 9.98 7.59 -2.96
N SER A 131 8.76 8.15 -3.03
CA SER A 131 8.50 9.50 -3.54
C SER A 131 8.34 10.55 -2.43
N GLU A 132 8.58 10.17 -1.17
CA GLU A 132 8.43 11.06 -0.03
C GLU A 132 9.56 12.09 0.02
N ASN A 133 9.23 13.34 -0.33
CA ASN A 133 10.14 14.47 -0.13
C ASN A 133 10.36 14.75 1.37
N ASP A 134 11.48 15.39 1.71
CA ASP A 134 11.88 15.62 3.11
C ASP A 134 10.80 16.35 3.91
N LEU A 135 10.09 17.29 3.27
CA LEU A 135 8.95 17.99 3.88
C LEU A 135 7.79 17.04 4.24
N SER A 136 7.40 16.14 3.34
CA SER A 136 6.36 15.13 3.58
C SER A 136 6.78 14.18 4.70
N ARG A 137 8.06 13.78 4.74
CA ARG A 137 8.65 12.95 5.80
C ARG A 137 8.61 13.64 7.16
N ALA A 138 9.03 14.90 7.21
CA ALA A 138 9.01 15.71 8.42
C ALA A 138 7.58 15.92 8.94
N ARG A 139 6.62 16.23 8.05
CA ARG A 139 5.19 16.34 8.41
C ARG A 139 4.62 15.03 8.95
N ARG A 140 4.93 13.89 8.33
CA ARG A 140 4.47 12.58 8.79
C ARG A 140 5.06 12.23 10.17
N LYS A 141 6.33 12.56 10.40
CA LYS A 141 7.00 12.41 11.71
C LYS A 141 6.28 13.23 12.78
N ALA A 142 6.00 14.51 12.51
CA ALA A 142 5.25 15.39 13.41
C ALA A 142 3.85 14.83 13.73
N HIS A 143 3.07 14.43 12.72
CA HIS A 143 1.76 13.82 12.93
C HIS A 143 1.80 12.54 13.77
N ARG A 144 2.77 11.65 13.52
CA ARG A 144 2.94 10.42 14.30
C ARG A 144 3.23 10.73 15.77
N LEU A 145 4.11 11.70 16.03
CA LEU A 145 4.45 12.12 17.39
C LEU A 145 3.27 12.81 18.08
N ARG A 146 2.50 13.62 17.36
CA ARG A 146 1.29 14.28 17.87
C ARG A 146 0.28 13.25 18.38
N ARG A 147 -0.06 12.24 17.57
CA ARG A 147 -0.92 11.12 17.99
C ARG A 147 -0.40 10.42 19.24
N ARG A 148 0.91 10.19 19.33
CA ARG A 148 1.53 9.55 20.51
C ARG A 148 1.55 10.43 21.77
N VAL A 149 1.49 11.76 21.64
CA VAL A 149 1.45 12.72 22.76
C VAL A 149 0.03 12.93 23.26
N GLU A 150 -0.92 12.99 22.34
CA GLU A 150 -2.35 13.11 22.63
C GLU A 150 -2.93 11.81 23.18
N GLY A 151 -2.35 10.67 22.78
CA GLY A 151 -2.95 9.36 22.93
C GLY A 151 -3.87 9.10 21.73
N ASP A 152 -3.94 7.85 21.31
CA ASP A 152 -4.94 7.39 20.34
C ASP A 152 -5.71 6.21 20.94
N GLY A 153 -6.75 5.73 20.26
CA GLY A 153 -7.53 4.58 20.75
C GLY A 153 -6.71 3.30 20.95
N LEU A 154 -5.46 3.26 20.45
CA LEU A 154 -4.55 2.12 20.56
C LEU A 154 -3.49 2.32 21.66
N TYR A 155 -3.15 3.56 22.01
CA TYR A 155 -2.13 3.90 23.00
C TYR A 155 -2.60 5.01 23.94
N PRO A 156 -2.52 4.78 25.27
CA PRO A 156 -2.93 5.79 26.23
C PRO A 156 -2.03 7.02 26.17
N ARG A 157 -2.62 8.18 26.48
CA ARG A 157 -1.94 9.46 26.57
C ARG A 157 -0.77 9.36 27.57
N PRO A 158 0.50 9.54 27.14
CA PRO A 158 1.65 9.43 28.02
C PRO A 158 1.65 10.54 29.07
N ARG A 159 2.21 10.23 30.26
CA ARG A 159 2.27 11.11 31.44
C ARG A 159 3.71 11.30 31.92
N GLY A 160 3.92 12.30 32.77
CA GLY A 160 5.20 12.57 33.44
C GLY A 160 6.38 12.80 32.48
N ARG A 161 7.56 12.31 32.86
CA ARG A 161 8.82 12.47 32.10
C ARG A 161 8.71 11.98 30.65
N ASN A 162 8.02 10.86 30.42
CA ASN A 162 7.79 10.30 29.08
C ASN A 162 6.95 11.21 28.19
N ARG A 163 5.97 11.92 28.77
CA ARG A 163 5.19 12.92 28.04
C ARG A 163 6.06 14.10 27.64
N TRP A 164 6.85 14.62 28.58
CA TRP A 164 7.73 15.77 28.34
C TRP A 164 8.72 15.48 27.20
N GLN A 165 9.36 14.32 27.22
CA GLN A 165 10.30 13.89 26.17
C GLN A 165 9.62 13.79 24.80
N LYS A 166 8.43 13.18 24.72
CA LYS A 166 7.64 13.10 23.47
C LYS A 166 7.16 14.47 22.98
N MET A 167 6.83 15.39 23.90
CA MET A 167 6.51 16.78 23.55
C MET A 167 7.72 17.51 22.97
N GLN A 168 8.92 17.30 23.50
CA GLN A 168 10.14 17.88 22.92
C GLN A 168 10.42 17.32 21.53
N GLN A 169 10.30 16.00 21.36
CA GLN A 169 10.42 15.36 20.05
C GLN A 169 9.40 15.89 19.05
N LEU A 170 8.15 16.13 19.47
CA LEU A 170 7.11 16.71 18.64
C LEU A 170 7.48 18.13 18.21
N ARG A 171 7.90 18.99 19.15
CA ARG A 171 8.33 20.36 18.83
C ARG A 171 9.47 20.41 17.83
N SER A 172 10.50 19.57 18.02
CA SER A 172 11.61 19.45 17.07
C SER A 172 11.10 19.01 15.69
N ALA A 173 10.24 17.98 15.61
CA ALA A 173 9.71 17.53 14.34
C ALA A 173 8.81 18.56 13.63
N GLU A 174 8.04 19.34 14.38
CA GLU A 174 7.23 20.45 13.85
C GLU A 174 8.10 21.60 13.35
N PHE A 175 9.19 21.90 14.06
CA PHE A 175 10.19 22.87 13.63
C PHE A 175 10.85 22.44 12.32
N ASP A 176 11.37 21.20 12.25
CA ASP A 176 11.98 20.65 11.04
C ASP A 176 11.02 20.72 9.83
N ALA A 177 9.76 20.34 10.03
CA ALA A 177 8.73 20.39 8.99
C ALA A 177 8.42 21.82 8.53
N ARG A 178 8.45 22.79 9.46
CA ARG A 178 8.24 24.21 9.16
C ARG A 178 9.42 24.78 8.38
N THR A 179 10.64 24.47 8.78
CA THR A 179 11.86 24.91 8.09
C THR A 179 11.87 24.42 6.64
N LEU A 180 11.68 23.11 6.43
CA LEU A 180 11.60 22.51 5.10
C LEU A 180 10.45 23.09 4.24
N TYR A 181 9.35 23.52 4.88
CA TYR A 181 8.25 24.18 4.17
C TYR A 181 8.65 25.58 3.69
N LEU A 182 9.31 26.36 4.55
CA LEU A 182 9.78 27.71 4.23
C LEU A 182 10.88 27.68 3.17
N ASP A 183 11.84 26.75 3.26
CA ASP A 183 12.90 26.60 2.26
C ASP A 183 12.33 26.22 0.89
N ARG A 184 11.31 25.35 0.86
CA ARG A 184 10.60 25.02 -0.38
C ARG A 184 9.85 26.21 -0.96
N LEU A 185 9.21 27.04 -0.13
CA LEU A 185 8.56 28.27 -0.59
C LEU A 185 9.56 29.27 -1.15
N ARG A 186 10.72 29.43 -0.51
CA ARG A 186 11.81 30.30 -0.99
C ARG A 186 12.33 29.84 -2.36
N GLY A 187 12.54 28.54 -2.55
CA GLY A 187 12.95 27.99 -3.85
C GLY A 187 11.93 28.25 -4.97
N LEU A 188 10.63 28.15 -4.68
CA LEU A 188 9.57 28.42 -5.66
C LEU A 188 9.45 29.90 -6.05
N VAL A 189 9.81 30.82 -5.16
CA VAL A 189 9.78 32.26 -5.42
C VAL A 189 11.06 32.74 -6.12
N GLY A 190 12.18 32.04 -5.92
CA GLY A 190 13.46 32.33 -6.59
C GLY A 190 13.51 31.93 -8.07
N ASP A 191 12.68 30.97 -8.52
CA ASP A 191 12.61 30.50 -9.91
C ASP A 191 11.72 31.37 -10.83
N ILE A 192 11.20 32.51 -10.33
CA ILE A 192 10.25 33.42 -11.04
C ILE A 192 10.90 34.77 -11.43
N LEU A 193 12.21 34.93 -11.23
CA LEU A 193 13.01 36.08 -11.70
C LEU A 193 14.11 35.61 -12.64
#